data_AF-A0A6P8GMI8-F1
#
_entry.id   AF-A0A6P8GMI8-F1
#
_cell.length_a   1.000
_cell.length_b   1.000
_cell.length_c   1.000
_cell.angle_alpha   90.00
_cell.angle_beta   90.00
_cell.angle_gamma   90.00
#
_symmetry.space_group_name_H-M   'P 1'
#
loop_
_entity.id
_entity.type
_entity.pdbx_description
1 polymer ?
#
loop_
_entity_poly.entity_id
_entity_poly.type
_entity_poly.pdbx_seq_one_letter_code
_entity_poly.pdbx_strand_id
1 'polypeptide(L)'
;MNGNIASQSIVTITSTTDENYSSSDVDCLVKSWMIDYLFLSITRHFKEKNSEEFVREVRSFEAMIDGLELEDHQMKKKLVCGFLARVMDAKNLDVRYTHDEVVTPLMSAVTVWNAMDEVVADANLHQTVKRLLFVQSVGVCLEKGMPSIAKNALQWLERECGLPEKLQMKLASIVSAKNTDDPYLTSFSFARLLDKIQSFLDAILEENPSNFLLQAGSKVVHARQDKDKSQVQTQELEESACTEQSTDQPTQNGDLSLHSKLSMRPKKRLLAKRTPQPWIPDSAKKPSVVNYKESKIKVSRLSGRYTQTADMDTSVLRTKRL
;
A
#
# COMPACT_ATOMS: atom_id res chain seq x y z
N MET A 1 2.48 5.90 49.75
CA MET A 1 1.49 5.80 48.66
C MET A 1 1.88 6.85 47.62
N ASN A 2 2.73 6.48 46.66
CA ASN A 2 3.23 7.40 45.63
C ASN A 2 2.66 6.97 44.29
N GLY A 3 1.72 7.75 43.76
CA GLY A 3 1.16 7.58 42.43
C GLY A 3 2.10 8.17 41.39
N ASN A 4 2.54 7.33 40.45
CA ASN A 4 3.31 7.72 39.28
C ASN A 4 2.33 8.12 38.17
N ILE A 5 2.28 9.40 37.83
CA ILE A 5 1.51 9.91 36.69
C ILE A 5 2.42 9.84 35.46
N ALA A 6 2.03 8.99 34.51
CA ALA A 6 2.65 8.87 33.21
C ALA A 6 2.53 10.21 32.46
N SER A 7 3.69 10.78 32.11
CA SER A 7 3.78 11.98 31.29
C SER A 7 3.46 11.63 29.83
N GLN A 8 2.25 11.92 29.38
CA GLN A 8 1.92 11.97 27.96
C GLN A 8 2.48 13.27 27.39
N SER A 9 3.41 13.18 26.44
CA SER A 9 3.88 14.33 25.65
C SER A 9 2.77 14.76 24.69
N ILE A 10 1.88 15.62 25.18
CA ILE A 10 0.95 16.37 24.34
C ILE A 10 1.78 17.33 23.51
N VAL A 11 1.89 17.08 22.20
CA VAL A 11 2.37 18.10 21.25
C VAL A 11 1.25 19.14 21.15
N THR A 12 1.32 20.13 22.03
CA THR A 12 0.48 21.33 21.96
C THR A 12 1.00 22.15 20.79
N ILE A 13 0.21 22.25 19.71
CA ILE A 13 0.48 23.21 18.63
C ILE A 13 0.11 24.58 19.17
N THR A 14 1.03 25.23 19.87
CA THR A 14 0.90 26.63 20.29
C THR A 14 1.09 27.52 19.07
N SER A 15 -0.02 28.11 18.62
CA SER A 15 -0.05 29.15 17.58
C SER A 15 0.54 30.45 18.13
N THR A 16 1.86 30.59 18.14
CA THR A 16 2.53 31.87 18.33
C THR A 16 3.89 31.84 17.64
N THR A 17 3.94 32.28 16.39
CA THR A 17 5.00 33.11 15.76
C THR A 17 4.76 33.11 14.25
N ASP A 18 4.83 34.29 13.62
CA ASP A 18 4.93 34.45 12.17
C ASP A 18 6.26 33.86 11.69
N GLU A 19 6.39 32.54 11.72
CA GLU A 19 7.47 31.84 11.02
C GLU A 19 7.05 31.76 9.55
N ASN A 20 7.80 32.48 8.72
CA ASN A 20 7.60 32.56 7.28
C ASN A 20 8.07 31.24 6.65
N TYR A 21 7.36 30.14 6.93
CA TYR A 21 7.62 28.84 6.34
C TYR A 21 7.45 28.96 4.83
N SER A 22 8.39 28.44 4.06
CA SER A 22 8.21 28.40 2.62
C SER A 22 7.05 27.44 2.31
N SER A 23 6.21 27.81 1.35
CA SER A 23 5.13 26.91 0.88
C SER A 23 5.67 25.53 0.47
N SER A 24 6.94 25.47 0.05
CA SER A 24 7.64 24.23 -0.32
C SER A 24 7.88 23.31 0.88
N ASP A 25 8.21 23.85 2.05
CA ASP A 25 8.47 23.05 3.26
C ASP A 25 7.18 22.42 3.77
N VAL A 26 6.08 23.18 3.74
CA VAL A 26 4.74 22.68 4.06
C VAL A 26 4.32 21.59 3.08
N ASP A 27 4.54 21.78 1.78
CA ASP A 27 4.22 20.77 0.76
C ASP A 27 5.02 19.48 0.97
N CYS A 28 6.31 19.56 1.34
CA CYS A 28 7.14 18.40 1.63
C CYS A 28 6.62 17.64 2.87
N LEU A 29 6.29 18.36 3.94
CA LEU A 29 5.73 17.78 5.16
C LEU A 29 4.40 17.06 4.87
N VAL A 30 3.49 17.72 4.14
CA VAL A 30 2.19 17.13 3.77
C VAL A 30 2.37 15.88 2.93
N LYS A 31 3.27 15.89 1.94
CA LYS A 31 3.60 14.69 1.15
C LYS A 31 4.12 13.55 2.02
N SER A 32 5.01 13.85 2.96
CA SER A 32 5.53 12.85 3.90
C SER A 32 4.39 12.19 4.71
N TRP A 33 3.47 13.00 5.25
CA TRP A 33 2.29 12.48 5.95
C TRP A 33 1.36 11.65 5.05
N MET A 34 1.20 12.03 3.78
CA MET A 34 0.42 11.26 2.81
C MET A 34 1.08 9.90 2.51
N ILE A 35 2.40 9.87 2.37
CA ILE A 35 3.18 8.62 2.20
C ILE A 35 2.97 7.69 3.40
N ASP A 36 3.02 8.24 4.62
CA ASP A 36 2.79 7.49 5.86
C ASP A 36 1.37 6.89 5.91
N TYR A 37 0.37 7.71 5.59
CA TYR A 37 -1.02 7.25 5.56
C TYR A 37 -1.23 6.15 4.52
N LEU A 38 -0.68 6.29 3.32
CA LEU A 38 -0.78 5.29 2.26
C LEU A 38 -0.04 4.00 2.65
N PHE A 39 1.12 4.10 3.28
CA PHE A 39 1.84 2.94 3.82
C PHE A 39 0.98 2.17 4.86
N LEU A 40 0.37 2.89 5.80
CA LEU A 40 -0.57 2.31 6.77
C LEU A 40 -1.79 1.66 6.09
N SER A 41 -2.33 2.31 5.07
CA SER A 41 -3.45 1.79 4.28
C SER A 41 -3.07 0.49 3.55
N ILE A 42 -1.91 0.44 2.89
CA ILE A 42 -1.40 -0.75 2.18
C ILE A 42 -1.21 -1.92 3.14
N THR A 43 -0.53 -1.69 4.27
CA THR A 43 -0.25 -2.75 5.26
C THR A 43 -1.53 -3.31 5.87
N ARG A 44 -2.55 -2.47 6.12
CA ARG A 44 -3.88 -2.89 6.56
C ARG A 44 -4.58 -3.78 5.53
N HIS A 45 -4.69 -3.33 4.28
CA HIS A 45 -5.37 -4.12 3.24
C HIS A 45 -4.63 -5.42 2.92
N PHE A 46 -3.30 -5.46 3.08
CA PHE A 46 -2.52 -6.70 3.00
C PHE A 46 -2.94 -7.70 4.08
N LYS A 47 -3.05 -7.25 5.34
CA LYS A 47 -3.49 -8.08 6.47
C LYS A 47 -4.90 -8.61 6.29
N GLU A 48 -5.81 -7.77 5.79
CA GLU A 48 -7.21 -8.11 5.49
C GLU A 48 -7.36 -8.98 4.23
N LYS A 49 -6.26 -9.21 3.48
CA LYS A 49 -6.25 -9.94 2.19
C LYS A 49 -7.17 -9.31 1.14
N ASN A 50 -7.43 -8.01 1.24
CA ASN A 50 -8.26 -7.27 0.30
C ASN A 50 -7.44 -6.84 -0.92
N SER A 51 -7.37 -7.72 -1.93
CA SER A 51 -6.48 -7.53 -3.08
C SER A 51 -6.81 -6.32 -3.96
N GLU A 52 -8.09 -5.97 -4.12
CA GLU A 52 -8.51 -4.86 -4.98
C GLU A 52 -8.11 -3.52 -4.36
N GLU A 53 -8.51 -3.31 -3.10
CA GLU A 53 -8.14 -2.12 -2.34
C GLU A 53 -6.62 -2.02 -2.21
N PHE A 54 -5.94 -3.11 -1.87
CA PHE A 54 -4.48 -3.16 -1.79
C PHE A 54 -3.81 -2.66 -3.07
N VAL A 55 -4.23 -3.15 -4.25
CA VAL A 55 -3.65 -2.74 -5.53
C VAL A 55 -3.88 -1.24 -5.77
N ARG A 56 -5.07 -0.73 -5.46
CA ARG A 56 -5.37 0.70 -5.62
C ARG A 56 -4.47 1.56 -4.73
N GLU A 57 -4.32 1.20 -3.47
CA GLU A 57 -3.47 1.94 -2.53
C GLU A 57 -1.99 1.89 -2.93
N VAL A 58 -1.50 0.75 -3.42
CA VAL A 58 -0.14 0.64 -3.98
C VAL A 58 0.06 1.58 -5.17
N ARG A 59 -0.94 1.73 -6.05
CA ARG A 59 -0.85 2.68 -7.18
C ARG A 59 -0.81 4.13 -6.70
N SER A 60 -1.65 4.48 -5.72
CA SER A 60 -1.62 5.81 -5.11
C SER A 60 -0.25 6.09 -4.48
N PHE A 61 0.32 5.12 -3.76
CA PHE A 61 1.64 5.24 -3.16
C PHE A 61 2.75 5.39 -4.22
N GLU A 62 2.73 4.55 -5.27
CA GLU A 62 3.68 4.65 -6.39
C GLU A 62 3.63 6.03 -7.06
N ALA A 63 2.44 6.58 -7.27
CA ALA A 63 2.27 7.91 -7.86
C ALA A 63 2.75 9.03 -6.93
N MET A 64 2.57 8.87 -5.61
CA MET A 64 2.99 9.87 -4.62
C MET A 64 4.50 10.01 -4.49
N ILE A 65 5.24 8.90 -4.61
CA ILE A 65 6.70 8.88 -4.49
C ILE A 65 7.43 9.10 -5.82
N ASP A 66 6.69 9.20 -6.94
CA ASP A 66 7.26 9.35 -8.26
C ASP A 66 7.95 10.71 -8.41
N GLY A 67 9.22 10.71 -8.79
CA GLY A 67 10.01 11.94 -8.95
C GLY A 67 10.38 12.65 -7.64
N LEU A 68 10.16 12.02 -6.48
CA LEU A 68 10.56 12.56 -5.19
C LEU A 68 11.92 11.98 -4.76
N GLU A 69 12.79 12.84 -4.23
CA GLU A 69 13.96 12.40 -3.47
C GLU A 69 13.46 11.91 -2.10
N LEU A 70 13.56 10.60 -1.87
CA LEU A 70 13.01 9.99 -0.67
C LEU A 70 14.05 10.00 0.44
N GLU A 71 13.59 10.38 1.64
CA GLU A 71 14.34 10.16 2.87
C GLU A 71 14.44 8.65 3.18
N ASP A 72 15.42 8.25 3.99
CA ASP A 72 15.68 6.85 4.33
C ASP A 72 14.43 6.10 4.82
N HIS A 73 13.66 6.72 5.72
CA HIS A 73 12.42 6.14 6.24
C HIS A 73 11.33 5.92 5.16
N GLN A 74 11.26 6.79 4.14
CA GLN A 74 10.35 6.65 3.00
C GLN A 74 10.86 5.60 2.01
N MET A 75 12.18 5.50 1.83
CA MET A 75 12.80 4.45 1.02
C MET A 75 12.55 3.06 1.63
N LYS A 76 12.64 2.93 2.96
CA LYS A 76 12.24 1.70 3.68
C LYS A 76 10.78 1.34 3.38
N LYS A 77 9.85 2.29 3.49
CA LYS A 77 8.42 2.09 3.17
C LYS A 77 8.22 1.66 1.71
N LYS A 78 8.96 2.26 0.77
CA LYS A 78 8.94 1.88 -0.65
C LYS A 78 9.34 0.42 -0.87
N LEU A 79 10.43 -0.03 -0.24
CA LEU A 79 10.90 -1.41 -0.32
C LEU A 79 9.86 -2.39 0.25
N VAL A 80 9.30 -2.07 1.41
CA VAL A 80 8.24 -2.88 2.05
C VAL A 80 7.02 -2.98 1.13
N CYS A 81 6.49 -1.87 0.61
CA CYS A 81 5.37 -1.90 -0.33
C CYS A 81 5.68 -2.72 -1.59
N GLY A 82 6.91 -2.58 -2.11
CA GLY A 82 7.38 -3.33 -3.28
C GLY A 82 7.48 -4.83 -3.03
N PHE A 83 7.87 -5.22 -1.82
CA PHE A 83 7.88 -6.61 -1.37
C PHE A 83 6.45 -7.16 -1.23
N LEU A 84 5.56 -6.43 -0.54
CA LEU A 84 4.17 -6.84 -0.33
C LEU A 84 3.41 -7.03 -1.65
N ALA A 85 3.63 -6.15 -2.63
CA ALA A 85 3.01 -6.27 -3.95
C ALA A 85 3.34 -7.60 -4.64
N ARG A 86 4.61 -8.02 -4.56
CA ARG A 86 5.08 -9.30 -5.12
C ARG A 86 4.50 -10.50 -4.39
N VAL A 87 4.38 -10.42 -3.06
CA VAL A 87 3.76 -11.47 -2.24
C VAL A 87 2.26 -11.57 -2.51
N MET A 88 1.56 -10.45 -2.70
CA MET A 88 0.14 -10.45 -3.08
C MET A 88 -0.09 -11.10 -4.44
N ASP A 89 0.84 -10.90 -5.38
CA ASP A 89 0.81 -11.55 -6.69
C ASP A 89 1.44 -12.96 -6.70
N ALA A 90 1.79 -13.54 -5.55
CA ALA A 90 2.56 -14.79 -5.47
C ALA A 90 1.99 -15.94 -6.30
N LYS A 91 0.66 -16.07 -6.35
CA LYS A 91 -0.05 -17.12 -7.09
C LYS A 91 -0.39 -16.75 -8.54
N ASN A 92 -0.07 -15.52 -8.97
CA ASN A 92 -0.32 -14.99 -10.30
C ASN A 92 0.95 -15.09 -11.15
N LEU A 93 1.26 -16.29 -11.64
CA LEU A 93 2.52 -16.58 -12.34
C LEU A 93 2.66 -15.90 -13.72
N ASP A 94 1.55 -15.33 -14.23
CA ASP A 94 1.52 -14.49 -15.44
C ASP A 94 2.00 -13.04 -15.17
N VAL A 95 2.12 -12.64 -13.90
CA VAL A 95 2.59 -11.30 -13.50
C VAL A 95 4.11 -11.26 -13.47
N ARG A 96 4.69 -10.19 -14.00
CA ARG A 96 6.15 -10.00 -14.07
C ARG A 96 6.57 -8.69 -13.43
N TYR A 97 7.60 -8.77 -12.59
CA TYR A 97 8.22 -7.64 -11.90
C TYR A 97 9.60 -7.27 -12.44
N THR A 98 10.16 -8.12 -13.30
CA THR A 98 11.48 -7.99 -13.90
C THR A 98 11.38 -8.20 -15.42
N HIS A 99 12.40 -7.78 -16.16
CA HIS A 99 12.50 -8.05 -17.59
C HIS A 99 12.78 -9.53 -17.90
N ASP A 100 13.39 -10.26 -16.96
CA ASP A 100 13.55 -11.71 -17.08
C ASP A 100 12.18 -12.40 -16.97
N GLU A 101 11.77 -13.05 -18.06
CA GLU A 101 10.48 -13.73 -18.17
C GLU A 101 10.37 -14.99 -17.30
N VAL A 102 11.50 -15.53 -16.84
CA VAL A 102 11.52 -16.72 -15.99
C VAL A 102 11.16 -16.37 -14.54
N VAL A 103 11.35 -15.11 -14.15
CA VAL A 103 11.20 -14.67 -12.77
C VAL A 103 9.73 -14.49 -12.40
N THR A 104 9.28 -15.37 -11.50
CA THR A 104 7.95 -15.28 -10.90
C THR A 104 7.89 -14.16 -9.84
N PRO A 105 6.69 -13.72 -9.41
CA PRO A 105 6.54 -12.71 -8.36
C PRO A 105 7.30 -13.07 -7.07
N LEU A 106 7.22 -14.32 -6.60
CA LEU A 106 7.92 -14.75 -5.39
C LEU A 106 9.44 -14.78 -5.54
N MET A 107 9.97 -15.16 -6.71
CA MET A 107 11.40 -15.09 -6.99
C MET A 107 11.89 -13.63 -6.92
N SER A 108 11.15 -12.71 -7.52
CA SER A 108 11.44 -11.27 -7.39
C SER A 108 11.31 -10.78 -5.94
N ALA A 109 10.38 -11.35 -5.15
CA ALA A 109 10.21 -11.00 -3.75
C ALA A 109 11.44 -11.40 -2.92
N VAL A 110 12.10 -12.51 -3.23
CA VAL A 110 13.36 -12.92 -2.59
C VAL A 110 14.44 -11.86 -2.79
N THR A 111 14.58 -11.33 -4.01
CA THR A 111 15.57 -10.28 -4.29
C THR A 111 15.31 -9.02 -3.47
N VAL A 112 14.05 -8.58 -3.39
CA VAL A 112 13.67 -7.41 -2.59
C VAL A 112 13.90 -7.69 -1.10
N TRP A 113 13.52 -8.87 -0.61
CA TRP A 113 13.72 -9.26 0.80
C TRP A 113 15.20 -9.31 1.20
N ASN A 114 16.07 -9.80 0.32
CA ASN A 114 17.51 -9.79 0.54
C ASN A 114 18.08 -8.36 0.65
N ALA A 115 17.54 -7.41 -0.13
CA ALA A 115 17.94 -6.00 -0.05
C ALA A 115 17.38 -5.28 1.19
N MET A 116 16.47 -5.92 1.93
CA MET A 116 15.84 -5.37 3.14
C MET A 116 16.52 -5.85 4.43
N ASP A 117 17.73 -6.41 4.38
CA ASP A 117 18.44 -6.93 5.56
C ASP A 117 18.53 -5.89 6.69
N GLU A 118 18.88 -4.64 6.35
CA GLU A 118 18.94 -3.52 7.30
C GLU A 118 17.57 -3.01 7.77
N VAL A 119 16.50 -3.33 7.03
CA VAL A 119 15.12 -2.94 7.38
C VAL A 119 14.50 -3.94 8.36
N VAL A 120 14.93 -5.21 8.30
CA VAL A 120 14.43 -6.27 9.17
C VAL A 120 15.38 -6.43 10.35
N ALA A 121 15.08 -5.78 11.47
CA ALA A 121 15.94 -5.82 12.67
C ALA A 121 16.14 -7.25 13.23
N ASP A 122 15.14 -8.14 13.11
CA ASP A 122 15.23 -9.53 13.56
C ASP A 122 15.81 -10.44 12.46
N ALA A 123 17.09 -10.78 12.61
CA ALA A 123 17.80 -11.69 11.71
C ALA A 123 17.17 -13.09 11.61
N ASN A 124 16.56 -13.61 12.68
CA ASN A 124 15.89 -14.90 12.66
C ASN A 124 14.57 -14.84 11.89
N LEU A 125 13.82 -13.74 12.04
CA LEU A 125 12.63 -13.48 11.23
C LEU A 125 13.01 -13.32 9.75
N HIS A 126 14.07 -12.55 9.45
CA HIS A 126 14.59 -12.38 8.09
C HIS A 126 14.89 -13.72 7.43
N GLN A 127 15.67 -14.57 8.11
CA GLN A 127 16.05 -15.87 7.58
C GLN A 127 14.86 -16.84 7.47
N THR A 128 13.91 -16.75 8.40
CA THR A 128 12.67 -17.55 8.35
C THR A 128 11.82 -17.19 7.14
N VAL A 129 11.57 -15.90 6.90
CA VAL A 129 10.83 -15.41 5.74
C VAL A 129 11.57 -15.75 4.45
N LYS A 130 12.88 -15.54 4.39
CA LYS A 130 13.72 -15.91 3.23
C LYS A 130 13.59 -17.39 2.88
N ARG A 131 13.66 -18.28 3.87
CA ARG A 131 13.45 -19.72 3.66
C ARG A 131 12.05 -20.03 3.16
N LEU A 132 11.02 -19.41 3.75
CA LEU A 132 9.63 -19.59 3.31
C LEU A 132 9.44 -19.11 1.86
N LEU A 133 10.05 -17.99 1.47
CA LEU A 133 10.02 -17.49 0.10
C LEU A 133 10.68 -18.46 -0.89
N PHE A 134 11.82 -19.05 -0.54
CA PHE A 134 12.47 -20.07 -1.37
C PHE A 134 11.55 -21.28 -1.61
N VAL A 135 10.99 -21.83 -0.53
CA VAL A 135 10.10 -22.99 -0.63
C VAL A 135 8.86 -22.66 -1.45
N GLN A 136 8.23 -21.51 -1.18
CA GLN A 136 6.98 -21.11 -1.83
C GLN A 136 7.18 -20.70 -3.29
N SER A 137 8.34 -20.19 -3.69
CA SER A 137 8.65 -19.92 -5.11
C SER A 137 8.54 -21.19 -5.96
N VAL A 138 8.91 -22.35 -5.40
CA VAL A 138 8.76 -23.66 -6.05
C VAL A 138 7.37 -24.25 -5.79
N GLY A 139 6.91 -24.22 -4.54
CA GLY A 139 5.65 -24.83 -4.10
C GLY A 139 4.44 -24.31 -4.86
N VAL A 140 4.31 -22.98 -5.02
CA VAL A 140 3.18 -22.37 -5.73
C VAL A 140 3.15 -22.77 -7.22
N CYS A 141 4.31 -22.98 -7.84
CA CYS A 141 4.38 -23.46 -9.22
C CYS A 141 3.88 -24.91 -9.33
N LEU A 142 4.20 -25.75 -8.35
CA LEU A 142 3.71 -27.14 -8.28
C LEU A 142 2.21 -27.19 -7.98
N GLU A 143 1.71 -26.38 -7.03
CA GLU A 143 0.27 -26.23 -6.74
C GLU A 143 -0.54 -25.85 -8.00
N LYS A 144 0.05 -25.06 -8.90
CA LYS A 144 -0.56 -24.66 -10.17
C LYS A 144 -0.41 -25.69 -11.29
N GLY A 145 0.20 -26.84 -11.02
CA GLY A 145 0.44 -27.89 -12.02
C GLY A 145 1.50 -27.53 -13.07
N MET A 146 2.42 -26.61 -12.75
CA MET A 146 3.45 -26.12 -13.67
C MET A 146 4.87 -26.53 -13.23
N PRO A 147 5.25 -27.81 -13.36
CA PRO A 147 6.54 -28.32 -12.89
C PRO A 147 7.74 -27.76 -13.68
N SER A 148 7.53 -27.35 -14.94
CA SER A 148 8.57 -26.67 -15.73
C SER A 148 8.97 -25.33 -15.12
N ILE A 149 7.99 -24.53 -14.69
CA ILE A 149 8.23 -23.26 -13.99
C ILE A 149 8.85 -23.52 -12.62
N ALA A 150 8.40 -24.55 -11.90
CA ALA A 150 8.99 -24.94 -10.62
C ALA A 150 10.48 -25.29 -10.73
N LYS A 151 10.87 -26.03 -11.78
CA LYS A 151 12.26 -26.34 -12.09
C LYS A 151 13.07 -25.09 -12.42
N ASN A 152 12.53 -24.20 -13.26
CA ASN A 152 13.21 -22.96 -13.61
C ASN A 152 13.37 -22.04 -12.39
N ALA A 153 12.36 -21.95 -11.53
CA ALA A 153 12.41 -21.21 -10.29
C ALA A 153 13.53 -21.73 -9.38
N LEU A 154 13.63 -23.06 -9.20
CA LEU A 154 14.71 -23.67 -8.42
C LEU A 154 16.10 -23.32 -8.98
N GLN A 155 16.32 -23.50 -10.28
CA GLN A 155 17.61 -23.19 -10.93
C GLN A 155 17.99 -21.71 -10.82
N TRP A 156 17.02 -20.81 -10.94
CA TRP A 156 17.26 -19.38 -10.79
C TRP A 156 17.58 -19.01 -9.34
N LEU A 157 16.89 -19.59 -8.36
CA LEU A 157 17.18 -19.35 -6.94
C LEU A 157 18.57 -19.82 -6.52
N GLU A 158 19.03 -20.95 -7.07
CA GLU A 158 20.39 -21.46 -6.89
C GLU A 158 21.43 -20.45 -7.40
N ARG A 159 21.22 -19.91 -8.61
CA ARG A 159 22.15 -19.02 -9.28
C ARG A 159 22.17 -17.61 -8.67
N GLU A 160 21.00 -17.03 -8.44
CA GLU A 160 20.86 -15.60 -8.18
C GLU A 160 20.65 -15.25 -6.69
N CYS A 161 20.20 -16.20 -5.87
CA CYS A 161 19.76 -15.90 -4.50
C CYS A 161 20.50 -16.66 -3.39
N GLY A 162 21.47 -17.51 -3.73
CA GLY A 162 22.26 -18.27 -2.76
C GLY A 162 21.44 -19.29 -1.98
N LEU A 163 20.69 -20.14 -2.70
CA LEU A 163 19.88 -21.20 -2.08
C LEU A 163 20.78 -22.20 -1.32
N PRO A 164 20.52 -22.50 -0.03
CA PRO A 164 21.32 -23.47 0.71
C PRO A 164 21.25 -24.88 0.12
N GLU A 165 22.38 -25.58 0.00
CA GLU A 165 22.51 -26.90 -0.65
C GLU A 165 21.52 -27.95 -0.10
N LYS A 166 21.35 -28.02 1.22
CA LYS A 166 20.38 -28.96 1.83
C LYS A 166 18.94 -28.68 1.39
N LEU A 167 18.59 -27.40 1.26
CA LEU A 167 17.26 -26.98 0.81
C LEU A 167 17.08 -27.25 -0.68
N GLN A 168 18.12 -26.98 -1.47
CA GLN A 168 18.19 -27.29 -2.89
C GLN A 168 17.89 -28.77 -3.15
N MET A 169 18.61 -29.69 -2.51
CA MET A 169 18.43 -31.13 -2.71
C MET A 169 17.01 -31.60 -2.37
N LYS A 170 16.43 -31.08 -1.28
CA LYS A 170 15.05 -31.40 -0.89
C LYS A 170 14.04 -30.86 -1.90
N LEU A 171 14.18 -29.62 -2.35
CA LEU A 171 13.28 -29.03 -3.36
C LEU A 171 13.42 -29.71 -4.72
N ALA A 172 14.63 -30.07 -5.14
CA ALA A 172 14.87 -30.82 -6.37
C ALA A 172 14.14 -32.17 -6.36
N SER A 173 14.22 -32.91 -5.24
CA SER A 173 13.49 -34.17 -5.06
C SER A 173 11.97 -33.99 -5.14
N ILE A 174 11.43 -32.90 -4.57
CA ILE A 174 10.00 -32.59 -4.62
C ILE A 174 9.56 -32.26 -6.06
N VAL A 175 10.34 -31.44 -6.77
CA VAL A 175 10.08 -31.07 -8.17
C VAL A 175 10.13 -32.30 -9.08
N SER A 176 11.11 -33.19 -8.89
CA SER A 176 11.21 -34.43 -9.68
C SER A 176 10.05 -35.39 -9.41
N ALA A 177 9.62 -35.50 -8.15
CA ALA A 177 8.49 -36.33 -7.77
C ALA A 177 7.13 -35.72 -8.15
N LYS A 178 7.09 -34.42 -8.51
CA LYS A 178 5.87 -33.63 -8.74
C LYS A 178 4.88 -33.73 -7.57
N ASN A 179 5.42 -33.88 -6.35
CA ASN A 179 4.61 -34.11 -5.16
C ASN A 179 4.18 -32.78 -4.53
N THR A 180 2.92 -32.40 -4.74
CA THR A 180 2.32 -31.20 -4.13
C THR A 180 2.01 -31.36 -2.65
N ASP A 181 1.85 -32.62 -2.20
CA ASP A 181 1.43 -32.95 -0.84
C ASP A 181 2.63 -33.35 0.05
N ASP A 182 3.86 -33.01 -0.38
CA ASP A 182 5.05 -33.28 0.43
C ASP A 182 4.91 -32.57 1.80
N PRO A 183 5.09 -33.29 2.93
CA PRO A 183 4.97 -32.71 4.26
C PRO A 183 5.83 -31.46 4.48
N TYR A 184 6.93 -31.35 3.73
CA TYR A 184 7.79 -30.18 3.74
C TYR A 184 7.06 -28.93 3.23
N LEU A 185 6.34 -29.02 2.11
CA LEU A 185 5.55 -27.91 1.56
C LEU A 185 4.42 -27.52 2.53
N THR A 186 3.81 -28.49 3.20
CA THR A 186 2.80 -28.25 4.25
C THR A 186 3.40 -27.52 5.45
N SER A 187 4.60 -27.91 5.90
CA SER A 187 5.27 -27.27 7.05
C SER A 187 5.77 -25.84 6.76
N PHE A 188 6.16 -25.59 5.51
CA PHE A 188 6.61 -24.30 4.99
C PHE A 188 5.54 -23.68 4.08
N SER A 189 4.27 -23.69 4.52
CA SER A 189 3.12 -23.28 3.72
C SER A 189 3.09 -21.78 3.40
N PHE A 190 2.32 -21.43 2.37
CA PHE A 190 2.05 -20.03 2.04
C PHE A 190 1.36 -19.27 3.18
N ALA A 191 0.48 -19.93 3.94
CA ALA A 191 -0.16 -19.33 5.11
C ALA A 191 0.89 -18.92 6.16
N ARG A 192 1.83 -19.81 6.46
CA ARG A 192 2.94 -19.52 7.39
C ARG A 192 3.85 -18.40 6.90
N LEU A 193 4.06 -18.29 5.59
CA LEU A 193 4.75 -17.14 4.99
C LEU A 193 4.01 -15.84 5.30
N LEU A 194 2.70 -15.79 5.06
CA LEU A 194 1.89 -14.60 5.35
C LEU A 194 1.93 -14.26 6.84
N ASP A 195 1.80 -15.24 7.74
CA ASP A 195 1.83 -14.99 9.19
C ASP A 195 3.15 -14.36 9.63
N LYS A 196 4.28 -14.83 9.09
CA LYS A 196 5.61 -14.25 9.40
C LYS A 196 5.79 -12.86 8.80
N ILE A 197 5.24 -12.61 7.62
CA ILE A 197 5.22 -11.26 7.04
C ILE A 197 4.34 -10.33 7.88
N GLN A 198 3.22 -10.81 8.43
CA GLN A 198 2.39 -10.00 9.32
C GLN A 198 3.13 -9.61 10.60
N SER A 199 3.84 -10.54 11.24
CA SER A 199 4.68 -10.23 12.40
C SER A 199 5.77 -9.19 12.07
N PHE A 200 6.36 -9.27 10.88
CA PHE A 200 7.31 -8.26 10.39
C PHE A 200 6.65 -6.88 10.22
N LEU A 201 5.45 -6.82 9.65
CA LEU A 201 4.72 -5.57 9.49
C LEU A 201 4.32 -4.97 10.84
N ASP A 202 3.92 -5.79 11.81
CA ASP A 202 3.62 -5.32 13.17
C ASP A 202 4.85 -4.64 13.80
N ALA A 203 6.03 -5.26 13.70
CA ALA A 203 7.27 -4.68 14.22
C ALA A 203 7.62 -3.32 13.58
N ILE A 204 7.48 -3.18 12.25
CA ILE A 204 7.72 -1.90 11.57
C ILE A 204 6.74 -0.82 12.02
N LEU A 205 5.47 -1.18 12.20
CA LEU A 205 4.43 -0.24 12.58
C LEU A 205 4.58 0.22 14.04
N GLU A 206 5.13 -0.63 14.91
CA GLU A 206 5.50 -0.27 16.28
C GLU A 206 6.71 0.68 16.33
N GLU A 207 7.71 0.48 15.46
CA GLU A 207 8.90 1.34 15.38
C GLU A 207 8.58 2.74 14.84
N ASN A 208 7.66 2.85 13.88
CA ASN A 208 7.33 4.10 13.19
C ASN A 208 5.82 4.40 13.29
N PRO A 209 5.33 4.91 14.43
CA PRO A 209 3.91 5.16 14.64
C PRO A 209 3.42 6.44 13.94
N SER A 210 4.18 7.00 12.98
CA SER A 210 3.82 8.25 12.30
C SER A 210 2.47 8.08 11.57
N ASN A 211 1.41 8.55 12.21
CA ASN A 211 0.04 8.31 11.81
C ASN A 211 -0.80 9.59 11.94
N PHE A 212 -0.18 10.75 11.77
CA PHE A 212 -0.80 12.06 11.97
C PHE A 212 -2.14 12.20 11.22
N LEU A 213 -2.16 11.93 9.91
CA LEU A 213 -3.40 12.01 9.11
C LEU A 213 -4.45 11.00 9.57
N LEU A 214 -4.03 9.80 9.97
CA LEU A 214 -4.95 8.79 10.49
C LEU A 214 -5.56 9.23 11.82
N GLN A 215 -4.76 9.77 12.74
CA GLN A 215 -5.24 10.29 14.03
C GLN A 215 -6.16 11.50 13.83
N ALA A 216 -5.76 12.46 13.01
CA ALA A 216 -6.54 13.66 12.71
C ALA A 216 -7.88 13.27 12.05
N GLY A 217 -7.84 12.41 11.03
CA GLY A 217 -9.04 11.88 10.38
C GLY A 217 -9.94 11.13 11.35
N SER A 218 -9.37 10.30 12.23
CA SER A 218 -10.14 9.56 13.25
C SER A 218 -10.89 10.51 14.20
N LYS A 219 -10.22 11.56 14.69
CA LYS A 219 -10.87 12.58 15.56
C LYS A 219 -12.05 13.27 14.86
N VAL A 220 -11.91 13.61 13.58
CA VAL A 220 -12.99 14.22 12.80
C VAL A 220 -14.16 13.24 12.63
N VAL A 221 -13.88 11.95 12.39
CA VAL A 221 -14.92 10.92 12.28
C VAL A 221 -15.67 10.75 13.61
N HIS A 222 -14.96 10.70 14.74
CA HIS A 222 -15.59 10.58 16.06
C HIS A 222 -16.48 11.79 16.37
N ALA A 223 -15.98 13.01 16.14
CA ALA A 223 -16.74 14.23 16.36
C ALA A 223 -18.01 14.32 15.47
N ARG A 224 -18.03 13.70 14.29
CA ARG A 224 -19.24 13.60 13.45
C ARG A 224 -20.24 12.58 14.02
N GLN A 225 -19.76 11.42 14.42
CA GLN A 225 -20.61 10.38 15.02
C GLN A 225 -21.28 10.83 16.32
N ASP A 226 -20.59 11.62 17.15
CA ASP A 226 -21.16 12.16 18.38
C ASP A 226 -22.26 13.19 18.11
N LYS A 227 -22.10 14.02 17.07
CA LYS A 227 -23.14 14.97 16.63
C LYS A 227 -24.37 14.27 16.07
N ASP A 228 -24.17 13.20 15.28
CA ASP A 228 -25.28 12.41 14.74
C ASP A 228 -26.07 11.70 15.84
N LYS A 229 -25.40 11.19 16.89
CA LYS A 229 -26.08 10.59 18.06
C LYS A 229 -26.88 11.60 18.89
N SER A 230 -26.38 12.83 19.05
CA SER A 230 -27.11 13.90 19.76
C SER A 230 -28.32 14.41 18.97
N GLN A 231 -28.32 14.31 17.63
CA GLN A 231 -29.50 14.64 16.81
C GLN A 231 -30.59 13.55 16.89
N VAL A 232 -30.22 12.26 16.98
CA VAL A 232 -31.20 11.16 17.14
C VAL A 232 -31.92 11.24 18.49
N GLN A 233 -31.23 11.63 19.57
CA GLN A 233 -31.87 11.85 20.88
C GLN A 233 -32.80 13.06 20.93
N THR A 234 -32.67 14.01 20.00
CA THR A 234 -33.57 15.18 19.96
C THR A 234 -34.86 14.88 19.17
N GLN A 235 -34.81 13.96 18.19
CA GLN A 235 -36.01 13.56 17.42
C GLN A 235 -36.95 12.60 18.16
N GLU A 236 -36.46 11.77 19.10
CA GLU A 236 -37.34 10.90 19.91
C GLU A 236 -38.12 11.67 21.02
N LEU A 237 -37.74 12.91 21.33
CA LEU A 237 -38.45 13.74 22.31
C LEU A 237 -39.53 14.64 21.70
N GLU A 238 -39.57 14.81 20.38
CA GLU A 238 -40.56 15.69 19.71
C GLU A 238 -41.75 14.92 19.09
N GLU A 239 -41.67 13.59 18.93
CA GLU A 239 -42.79 12.78 18.38
C GLU A 239 -43.73 12.19 19.46
N SER A 240 -43.74 12.75 20.67
CA SER A 240 -44.63 12.28 21.76
C SER A 240 -45.54 13.34 22.37
N ALA A 241 -45.67 14.52 21.73
CA ALA A 241 -46.54 15.58 22.22
C ALA A 241 -47.30 16.29 21.10
N CYS A 242 -48.36 15.67 20.58
CA CYS A 242 -49.52 16.43 20.08
C CYS A 242 -50.73 15.51 19.84
N THR A 243 -51.67 15.49 20.79
CA THR A 243 -53.09 15.23 20.50
C THR A 243 -53.96 16.16 21.35
N GLU A 244 -54.78 16.95 20.66
CA GLU A 244 -56.00 17.68 21.10
C GLU A 244 -55.80 18.92 22.01
N GLN A 245 -56.49 20.07 21.90
CA GLN A 245 -57.67 20.51 21.14
C GLN A 245 -57.77 22.07 21.17
N SER A 246 -58.58 22.62 20.26
CA SER A 246 -59.03 24.02 19.95
C SER A 246 -59.39 24.94 21.16
N THR A 247 -59.56 26.27 21.13
CA THR A 247 -60.14 27.31 20.22
C THR A 247 -59.77 28.69 20.86
N ASP A 248 -59.44 29.82 20.20
CA ASP A 248 -60.31 30.88 19.63
C ASP A 248 -59.43 32.11 19.24
N GLN A 249 -59.83 32.88 18.21
CA GLN A 249 -59.15 34.08 17.63
C GLN A 249 -59.60 35.42 18.29
N PRO A 250 -59.32 36.66 17.78
CA PRO A 250 -58.27 37.22 16.88
C PRO A 250 -57.55 38.46 17.53
N THR A 251 -56.49 39.11 17.03
CA THR A 251 -56.53 40.18 15.98
C THR A 251 -55.16 40.90 15.92
N GLN A 252 -54.65 41.10 14.69
CA GLN A 252 -53.85 42.24 14.16
C GLN A 252 -52.34 42.49 14.47
N ASN A 253 -51.58 42.40 13.37
CA ASN A 253 -50.68 43.42 12.75
C ASN A 253 -49.14 43.27 12.86
N GLY A 254 -48.54 43.08 11.67
CA GLY A 254 -47.21 43.54 11.23
C GLY A 254 -46.02 42.69 11.67
N ASP A 255 -45.04 42.34 10.85
CA ASP A 255 -44.74 42.59 9.45
C ASP A 255 -43.55 41.66 9.06
N LEU A 256 -43.39 41.42 7.76
CA LEU A 256 -42.17 40.93 7.08
C LEU A 256 -41.74 39.46 7.23
N SER A 257 -42.45 38.60 6.51
CA SER A 257 -41.87 37.41 5.86
C SER A 257 -41.10 37.85 4.60
N LEU A 258 -39.77 37.64 4.59
CA LEU A 258 -38.97 37.64 3.36
C LEU A 258 -38.26 36.29 3.21
N HIS A 259 -38.97 35.43 2.48
CA HIS A 259 -38.49 34.25 1.79
C HIS A 259 -37.19 34.56 1.01
N SER A 260 -36.02 34.18 1.54
CA SER A 260 -34.76 34.28 0.79
C SER A 260 -34.66 33.14 -0.21
N LYS A 261 -35.07 33.46 -1.43
CA LYS A 261 -34.97 32.65 -2.65
C LYS A 261 -33.50 32.34 -2.95
N LEU A 262 -33.14 31.06 -2.98
CA LEU A 262 -31.94 30.60 -3.68
C LEU A 262 -32.16 30.79 -5.19
N SER A 263 -31.57 31.85 -5.76
CA SER A 263 -31.60 32.09 -7.20
C SER A 263 -30.66 31.10 -7.90
N MET A 264 -31.22 30.04 -8.46
CA MET A 264 -30.51 29.20 -9.43
C MET A 264 -30.37 29.97 -10.76
N ARG A 265 -29.13 30.18 -11.20
CA ARG A 265 -28.83 30.82 -12.50
C ARG A 265 -29.39 29.96 -13.66
N PRO A 266 -30.00 30.56 -14.71
CA PRO A 266 -30.43 29.80 -15.88
C PRO A 266 -29.21 29.26 -16.65
N LYS A 267 -29.23 27.97 -16.98
CA LYS A 267 -28.23 27.35 -17.87
C LYS A 267 -28.43 27.90 -19.29
N LYS A 268 -27.54 28.79 -19.75
CA LYS A 268 -27.43 29.14 -21.18
C LYS A 268 -26.99 27.90 -21.96
N ARG A 269 -27.79 27.48 -22.94
CA ARG A 269 -27.42 26.44 -23.91
C ARG A 269 -26.40 27.03 -24.88
N LEU A 270 -25.19 26.51 -24.89
CA LEU A 270 -24.20 26.82 -25.91
C LEU A 270 -23.85 25.53 -26.67
N LEU A 271 -23.78 25.68 -27.99
CA LEU A 271 -23.40 24.71 -29.03
C LEU A 271 -24.55 23.90 -29.65
N ALA A 272 -24.79 24.20 -30.94
CA ALA A 272 -25.65 23.43 -31.83
C ALA A 272 -25.02 22.06 -32.13
N LYS A 273 -25.86 21.01 -32.19
CA LYS A 273 -25.44 19.66 -32.60
C LYS A 273 -25.07 19.66 -34.08
N ARG A 274 -23.79 19.72 -34.41
CA ARG A 274 -23.27 19.29 -35.71
C ARG A 274 -22.85 17.83 -35.53
N THR A 275 -23.52 16.91 -36.20
CA THR A 275 -23.13 15.50 -36.27
C THR A 275 -21.74 15.40 -36.92
N PRO A 276 -20.70 14.89 -36.25
CA PRO A 276 -19.49 14.51 -36.95
C PRO A 276 -19.81 13.25 -37.76
N GLN A 277 -19.53 13.28 -39.06
CA GLN A 277 -19.49 12.05 -39.84
C GLN A 277 -18.47 11.09 -39.20
N PRO A 278 -18.78 9.79 -39.07
CA PRO A 278 -17.81 8.82 -38.59
C PRO A 278 -16.62 8.81 -39.55
N TRP A 279 -15.43 9.08 -39.02
CA TRP A 279 -14.19 8.87 -39.75
C TRP A 279 -14.02 7.37 -39.99
N ILE A 280 -13.95 6.96 -41.27
CA ILE A 280 -13.70 5.57 -41.68
C ILE A 280 -12.24 5.52 -42.14
N PRO A 281 -11.36 4.78 -41.44
CA PRO A 281 -10.01 4.53 -41.96
C PRO A 281 -10.09 3.59 -43.17
N ASP A 282 -9.50 4.03 -44.28
CA ASP A 282 -9.34 3.21 -45.48
C ASP A 282 -8.44 1.99 -45.20
N SER A 283 -8.99 0.81 -45.47
CA SER A 283 -8.28 -0.44 -45.80
C SER A 283 -7.05 -0.78 -44.94
N ALA A 284 -7.27 -1.41 -43.78
CA ALA A 284 -6.28 -2.28 -43.17
C ALA A 284 -6.76 -3.73 -43.22
N LYS A 285 -6.01 -4.59 -43.92
CA LYS A 285 -6.21 -6.04 -43.98
C LYS A 285 -6.33 -6.59 -42.56
N LYS A 286 -7.39 -7.35 -42.27
CA LYS A 286 -7.61 -7.99 -40.95
C LYS A 286 -6.37 -8.82 -40.58
N PRO A 287 -5.65 -8.51 -39.48
CA PRO A 287 -4.72 -9.47 -38.93
C PRO A 287 -5.52 -10.61 -38.30
N SER A 288 -5.11 -11.84 -38.61
CA SER A 288 -5.52 -13.03 -37.88
C SER A 288 -5.27 -12.80 -36.39
N VAL A 289 -6.33 -12.72 -35.60
CA VAL A 289 -6.24 -12.60 -34.15
C VAL A 289 -5.87 -13.98 -33.60
N VAL A 290 -4.57 -14.19 -33.44
CA VAL A 290 -4.07 -15.18 -32.48
C VAL A 290 -4.15 -14.51 -31.12
N ASN A 291 -5.01 -15.04 -30.23
CA ASN A 291 -5.11 -14.57 -28.86
C ASN A 291 -3.82 -14.92 -28.11
N TYR A 292 -2.82 -14.04 -28.17
CA TYR A 292 -1.73 -14.06 -27.20
C TYR A 292 -2.27 -13.47 -25.89
N LYS A 293 -2.29 -14.29 -24.84
CA LYS A 293 -2.58 -13.84 -23.48
C LYS A 293 -1.39 -12.96 -23.05
N GLU A 294 -1.52 -11.65 -23.25
CA GLU A 294 -0.44 -10.68 -22.95
C GLU A 294 -0.05 -10.74 -21.46
N SER A 295 1.22 -11.04 -21.20
CA SER A 295 1.81 -10.98 -19.87
C SER A 295 1.80 -9.52 -19.40
N LYS A 296 1.09 -9.23 -18.30
CA LYS A 296 1.06 -7.87 -17.73
C LYS A 296 2.38 -7.62 -16.99
N ILE A 297 3.35 -7.01 -17.66
CA ILE A 297 4.56 -6.54 -17.01
C ILE A 297 4.15 -5.45 -16.01
N LYS A 298 4.14 -5.79 -14.72
CA LYS A 298 4.10 -4.84 -13.62
C LYS A 298 5.55 -4.50 -13.30
N VAL A 299 6.21 -3.70 -14.13
CA VAL A 299 7.45 -3.03 -13.66
C VAL A 299 7.00 -2.10 -12.53
N SER A 300 6.90 -2.64 -11.32
CA SER A 300 6.60 -1.84 -10.14
C SER A 300 7.82 -0.95 -9.94
N ARG A 301 7.58 0.36 -9.95
CA ARG A 301 8.61 1.39 -9.72
C ARG A 301 9.17 1.32 -8.29
N LEU A 302 8.61 0.43 -7.46
CA LEU A 302 9.09 0.06 -6.14
C LEU A 302 10.35 -0.83 -6.16
N SER A 303 10.83 -1.23 -7.35
CA SER A 303 11.99 -2.13 -7.50
C SER A 303 13.38 -1.45 -7.41
N GLY A 304 13.48 -0.25 -6.84
CA GLY A 304 14.75 0.46 -6.68
C GLY A 304 15.67 -0.26 -5.69
N ARG A 305 16.96 -0.41 -6.04
CA ARG A 305 17.99 -0.91 -5.11
C ARG A 305 18.22 0.13 -4.02
N TYR A 306 18.30 -0.31 -2.76
CA TYR A 306 18.86 0.49 -1.67
C TYR A 306 20.38 0.51 -1.86
N THR A 307 20.93 1.66 -2.23
CA THR A 307 22.38 1.89 -2.15
C THR A 307 22.57 3.07 -1.22
N GLN A 308 23.03 2.79 0.00
CA GLN A 308 23.47 3.83 0.92
C GLN A 308 24.65 4.55 0.27
N THR A 309 24.47 5.79 -0.16
CA THR A 309 25.58 6.66 -0.56
C THR A 309 26.18 7.25 0.70
N ALA A 310 27.21 6.59 1.22
CA ALA A 310 28.14 7.18 2.18
C ALA A 310 29.55 6.61 1.92
N ASP A 311 30.12 6.94 0.76
CA ASP A 311 31.57 6.94 0.60
C ASP A 311 32.01 8.40 0.48
N MET A 312 32.11 9.05 1.64
CA MET A 312 32.82 10.32 1.78
C MET A 312 34.31 10.03 1.80
N ASP A 313 34.87 10.06 0.60
CA ASP A 313 36.16 10.67 0.27
C ASP A 313 37.14 10.84 1.45
N THR A 314 37.96 9.82 1.69
CA THR A 314 39.26 10.00 2.37
C THR A 314 40.39 9.63 1.41
N SER A 315 40.36 10.27 0.24
CA SER A 315 41.48 10.29 -0.70
C SER A 315 42.38 11.53 -0.53
N VAL A 316 42.66 11.95 0.70
CA VAL A 316 43.73 12.94 0.96
C VAL A 316 44.49 12.57 2.22
N LEU A 317 45.63 11.90 2.04
CA LEU A 317 46.92 12.18 2.68
C LEU A 317 47.94 11.10 2.25
N ARG A 318 48.36 11.19 0.99
CA ARG A 318 49.62 10.58 0.54
C ARG A 318 50.56 11.71 0.12
N THR A 319 51.30 12.24 1.09
CA THR A 319 52.47 13.08 0.79
C THR A 319 53.60 12.82 1.78
N LYS A 320 54.59 12.06 1.29
CA LYS A 320 56.04 12.19 1.49
C LYS A 320 56.56 12.40 2.92
N ARG A 321 57.36 11.44 3.40
CA ARG A 321 58.84 11.50 3.35
C ARG A 321 59.47 10.26 4.01
N LEU A 322 60.51 9.76 3.31
CA LEU A 322 61.72 9.06 3.74
C LEU A 322 61.60 8.04 4.88
#